data_AF-A0A094DTD8-F1
#
_entry.id   AF-A0A094DTD8-F1
#
_cell.length_a   1.000
_cell.length_b   1.000
_cell.length_c   1.000
_cell.angle_alpha   90.00
_cell.angle_beta   90.00
_cell.angle_gamma   90.00
#
_symmetry.space_group_name_H-M   'P 1'
#
loop_
_entity.id
_entity.type
_entity.pdbx_description
1 polymer ?
#
loop_
_entity_poly.entity_id
_entity_poly.type
_entity_poly.pdbx_seq_one_letter_code
_entity_poly.pdbx_strand_id
1 'polypeptide(L)'
;MNDVLMQYLDDFCTAYLDNILIYSEDPTKHIEHCEFNVTCTKYLGYILTTTGVEADPKKIEPLRSWTQPTTVTSVKSYLGFCGFY
;
A
#
# COMPACT_ATOMS: atom_id res chain seq x y z
N MET A 1 8.94 0.08 -6.39
CA MET A 1 9.68 0.26 -5.11
C MET A 1 9.91 1.73 -4.78
N ASN A 2 10.13 2.61 -5.77
CA ASN A 2 10.62 3.97 -5.52
C ASN A 2 9.62 5.03 -5.02
N ASP A 3 8.32 4.98 -5.29
CA ASP A 3 7.44 6.11 -4.90
C ASP A 3 6.93 6.05 -3.45
N VAL A 4 6.76 4.84 -2.90
CA VAL A 4 6.06 4.65 -1.60
C VAL A 4 6.97 4.99 -0.43
N LEU A 5 8.23 4.53 -0.52
CA LEU A 5 9.24 4.86 0.46
C LEU A 5 9.88 6.22 0.15
N MET A 6 9.62 6.83 -1.01
CA MET A 6 10.27 8.09 -1.43
C MET A 6 10.16 9.20 -0.39
N GLN A 7 8.99 9.33 0.22
CA GLN A 7 8.72 10.34 1.25
C GLN A 7 9.42 10.05 2.60
N TYR A 8 9.93 8.82 2.76
CA TYR A 8 10.57 8.33 3.98
C TYR A 8 12.07 8.04 3.77
N LEU A 9 12.53 8.05 2.52
CA LEU A 9 13.94 7.91 2.16
C LEU A 9 14.71 9.10 2.75
N ASP A 10 15.85 8.80 3.38
CA ASP A 10 16.72 9.75 4.08
C ASP A 10 16.10 10.42 5.33
N ASP A 11 14.87 10.09 5.71
CA ASP A 11 14.27 10.47 7.00
C ASP A 11 14.48 9.37 8.05
N PHE A 12 13.83 8.22 7.88
CA PHE A 12 13.95 7.07 8.78
C PHE A 12 14.20 5.74 8.06
N CYS A 13 14.35 5.75 6.73
CA CYS A 13 14.72 4.55 5.99
C CYS A 13 15.64 4.85 4.79
N THR A 14 16.43 3.84 4.39
CA THR A 14 17.24 3.83 3.18
C THR A 14 16.98 2.53 2.45
N ALA A 15 16.66 2.59 1.15
CA ALA A 15 16.50 1.40 0.31
C ALA A 15 17.70 1.27 -0.65
N TYR A 16 18.35 0.11 -0.65
CA TYR A 16 19.43 -0.23 -1.59
C TYR A 16 19.20 -1.63 -2.17
N LEU A 17 18.85 -1.67 -3.46
CA LEU A 17 18.44 -2.90 -4.17
C LEU A 17 17.32 -3.62 -3.40
N ASP A 18 17.61 -4.81 -2.87
CA ASP A 18 16.66 -5.64 -2.12
C ASP A 18 16.67 -5.36 -0.61
N ASN A 19 17.55 -4.48 -0.14
CA ASN A 19 17.70 -4.18 1.27
C ASN A 19 16.97 -2.89 1.62
N ILE A 20 16.16 -2.95 2.67
CA ILE A 20 15.55 -1.76 3.30
C ILE A 20 16.17 -1.65 4.70
N LEU A 21 16.94 -0.60 4.94
CA LEU A 21 17.42 -0.22 6.25
C LEU A 21 16.41 0.75 6.87
N ILE A 22 15.89 0.44 8.04
CA ILE A 22 15.06 1.34 8.84
C ILE A 22 15.91 1.76 10.04
N TYR A 23 15.99 3.05 10.32
CA TYR A 23 16.79 3.60 11.42
C TYR A 23 16.00 4.63 12.21
N SER A 24 16.29 4.74 13.51
CA SER A 24 15.63 5.67 14.41
C SER A 24 16.57 6.02 15.56
N GLU A 25 16.49 7.25 16.07
CA GLU A 25 17.32 7.70 17.20
C GLU A 25 16.90 7.06 18.52
N ASP A 26 15.60 6.79 18.69
CA ASP A 26 15.02 6.23 19.90
C ASP A 26 14.36 4.85 19.62
N PRO A 27 14.55 3.85 20.49
CA PRO A 27 13.92 2.54 20.34
C PRO A 27 12.38 2.57 20.31
N THR A 28 11.75 3.48 21.04
CA THR A 28 10.29 3.64 21.07
C THR A 28 9.78 4.10 19.71
N LYS A 29 10.46 5.10 19.12
CA LYS A 29 10.16 5.60 17.78
C LYS A 29 10.41 4.52 16.72
N HIS A 30 11.43 3.68 16.90
CA HIS A 30 11.71 2.57 16.00
C HIS A 30 10.57 1.55 15.91
N ILE A 31 9.92 1.26 17.05
CA ILE A 31 8.77 0.36 17.12
C ILE A 31 7.56 0.95 16.38
N GLU A 32 7.39 2.26 16.37
CA GLU A 32 6.30 2.91 15.62
C GLU A 32 6.46 2.80 14.10
N HIS A 33 7.70 2.65 13.62
CA HIS A 33 7.99 2.50 12.19
C HIS A 33 7.81 1.06 11.68
N CYS A 34 7.78 0.06 12.57
CA CYS A 34 7.83 -1.35 12.20
C CYS A 34 6.76 -2.18 12.90
N GLU A 35 6.00 -2.95 12.13
CA GLU A 35 5.10 -3.98 12.67
C GLU A 35 5.79 -5.34 12.65
N PHE A 36 6.00 -5.94 13.82
CA PHE A 36 6.62 -7.26 13.95
C PHE A 36 5.63 -8.30 14.47
N ASN A 37 5.72 -9.54 13.96
CA ASN A 37 4.89 -10.68 14.38
C ASN A 37 3.37 -10.42 14.31
N VAL A 38 2.92 -9.65 13.32
CA VAL A 38 1.50 -9.37 13.07
C VAL A 38 0.90 -10.40 12.11
N THR A 39 -0.35 -10.79 12.37
CA THR A 39 -1.10 -11.73 11.51
C THR A 39 -1.77 -11.05 10.32
N CYS A 40 -1.94 -9.73 10.41
CA CYS A 40 -2.36 -8.88 9.31
C CYS A 40 -1.61 -7.53 9.32
N THR A 41 -1.25 -7.03 8.16
CA THR A 41 -0.62 -5.70 8.00
C THR A 41 -1.05 -5.05 6.70
N LYS A 42 -1.07 -3.71 6.66
CA LYS A 42 -1.43 -2.95 5.46
C LYS A 42 -0.16 -2.57 4.69
N TYR A 43 -0.05 -3.04 3.45
CA TYR A 43 1.07 -2.75 2.58
C TYR A 43 0.60 -2.39 1.17
N LEU A 44 1.02 -1.23 0.65
CA LEU A 44 0.66 -0.72 -0.69
C LEU A 44 -0.86 -0.59 -0.98
N GLY A 45 -1.69 -0.54 0.07
CA GLY A 45 -3.16 -0.57 -0.07
C GLY A 45 -3.75 -1.97 -0.27
N TYR A 46 -2.95 -2.99 0.01
CA TYR A 46 -3.39 -4.35 0.29
C TYR A 46 -3.30 -4.61 1.79
N ILE A 47 -4.08 -5.55 2.26
CA ILE A 47 -4.00 -6.17 3.57
C ILE A 47 -3.33 -7.53 3.36
N LEU A 48 -2.10 -7.65 3.85
CA LEU A 48 -1.38 -8.90 3.89
C LEU A 48 -1.89 -9.67 5.10
N THR A 49 -2.37 -10.90 4.91
CA THR A 49 -2.79 -11.79 5.97
C THR A 49 -1.97 -13.08 5.92
N THR A 50 -2.02 -13.87 6.99
CA THR A 50 -1.36 -15.20 7.01
C THR A 50 -1.86 -16.15 5.92
N THR A 51 -3.07 -15.92 5.40
CA THR A 51 -3.71 -16.76 4.38
C THR A 51 -3.53 -16.23 2.96
N GLY A 52 -3.11 -14.98 2.77
CA GLY A 52 -2.93 -14.40 1.44
C GLY A 52 -2.86 -12.87 1.42
N VAL A 53 -3.15 -12.31 0.25
CA VAL A 53 -3.18 -10.87 0.02
C VAL A 53 -4.60 -10.45 -0.33
N GLU A 54 -5.16 -9.53 0.44
CA GLU A 54 -6.50 -8.96 0.20
C GLU A 54 -6.37 -7.49 -0.19
N ALA A 55 -7.22 -6.99 -1.08
CA ALA A 55 -7.25 -5.55 -1.36
C ALA A 55 -7.88 -4.80 -0.16
N ASP A 56 -7.36 -3.63 0.20
CA ASP A 56 -7.95 -2.83 1.28
C ASP A 56 -9.41 -2.50 0.94
N PRO A 57 -10.40 -2.90 1.78
CA PRO A 57 -11.80 -2.65 1.54
C PRO A 57 -12.07 -1.18 1.23
N LYS A 58 -11.37 -0.23 1.88
CA LYS A 58 -11.54 1.21 1.63
C LYS A 58 -11.14 1.63 0.21
N LYS A 59 -10.21 0.92 -0.43
CA LYS A 59 -9.79 1.20 -1.80
C LYS A 59 -10.70 0.56 -2.85
N ILE A 60 -11.37 -0.54 -2.50
CA ILE A 60 -12.34 -1.21 -3.40
C ILE A 60 -13.78 -0.72 -3.19
N GLU A 61 -14.07 0.02 -2.11
CA GLU A 61 -15.36 0.69 -1.89
C GLU A 61 -15.84 1.49 -3.12
N PRO A 62 -15.00 2.34 -3.76
CA PRO A 62 -15.39 3.07 -4.97
C PRO A 62 -15.82 2.17 -6.14
N LEU A 63 -15.23 0.96 -6.27
CA LEU A 63 -15.67 -0.02 -7.27
C LEU A 63 -17.06 -0.55 -6.96
N ARG A 64 -17.37 -0.78 -5.69
CA ARG A 64 -18.68 -1.27 -5.25
C ARG A 64 -19.77 -0.22 -5.44
N SER A 65 -19.44 1.05 -5.23
CA SER A 65 -20.37 2.17 -5.42
C SER A 65 -20.39 2.74 -6.84
N TRP A 66 -19.64 2.16 -7.79
CA TRP A 66 -19.49 2.73 -9.12
C TRP A 66 -20.80 2.61 -9.91
N THR A 67 -21.35 3.75 -10.34
CA THR A 67 -22.55 3.77 -11.18
C THR A 67 -22.21 3.35 -12.61
N GLN A 68 -23.12 2.66 -13.29
CA GLN A 68 -22.87 2.13 -14.63
C GLN A 68 -22.33 3.23 -15.57
N PRO A 69 -21.09 3.09 -16.08
CA PRO A 69 -20.48 4.13 -16.91
C PRO A 69 -21.21 4.23 -18.25
N THR A 70 -21.63 5.44 -18.62
CA THR A 70 -22.34 5.74 -19.87
C THR A 70 -21.44 6.35 -20.96
N THR A 71 -20.18 6.64 -20.63
CA THR A 71 -19.24 7.35 -21.51
C THR A 71 -17.98 6.52 -21.72
N VAL A 72 -17.38 6.59 -22.91
CA VAL A 72 -16.14 5.88 -23.25
C VAL A 72 -15.00 6.23 -22.27
N THR A 73 -14.91 7.48 -21.82
CA THR A 73 -13.91 7.92 -20.84
C THR A 73 -14.09 7.22 -19.48
N SER A 74 -15.31 7.11 -18.97
CA SER A 74 -15.56 6.45 -17.69
C SER A 74 -15.36 4.94 -17.75
N VAL A 75 -15.67 4.31 -18.89
CA VAL A 75 -15.33 2.90 -19.16
C VAL A 75 -13.82 2.69 -19.15
N LYS A 76 -13.04 3.56 -19.81
CA LYS A 76 -11.56 3.48 -19.81
C LYS A 76 -10.97 3.67 -18.40
N SER A 77 -11.47 4.63 -17.63
CA SER A 77 -11.03 4.85 -16.24
C SER A 77 -11.36 3.64 -15.35
N TYR A 78 -12.54 3.05 -15.52
CA TYR A 78 -12.95 1.85 -14.79
C TYR A 78 -12.04 0.65 -15.12
N LEU A 79 -11.80 0.37 -16.40
CA LEU A 79 -10.91 -0.70 -16.83
C LEU A 79 -9.47 -0.48 -16.33
N GLY A 80 -8.98 0.76 -16.33
CA GLY A 80 -7.67 1.09 -15.76
C GLY A 80 -7.59 0.81 -14.26
N PHE A 81 -8.67 1.09 -13.52
CA PHE A 81 -8.75 0.81 -12.09
C PHE A 81 -8.81 -0.70 -11.80
N CYS A 82 -9.65 -1.44 -12.52
CA CYS A 82 -9.74 -2.91 -12.42
C CYS A 82 -8.49 -3.64 -12.91
N GLY A 83 -7.66 -3.01 -13.75
CA GLY A 83 -6.39 -3.59 -14.19
C GLY A 83 -5.28 -3.49 -13.14
N PHE A 84 -5.44 -2.62 -12.13
CA PHE A 84 -4.43 -2.36 -11.10
C PHE A 84 -4.67 -3.18 -9.82
N TYR A 85 -5.94 -3.51 -9.51
CA TYR A 85 -6.38 -4.28 -8.33
C TYR A 85 -7.02 -5.59 -8.75
#